data_AF-A0A256BJ32-F1
#
_entry.id   AF-A0A256BJ32-F1
#
_cell.length_a   1.000
_cell.length_b   1.000
_cell.length_c   1.000
_cell.angle_alpha   90.00
_cell.angle_beta   90.00
_cell.angle_gamma   90.00
#
_symmetry.space_group_name_H-M   'P 1'
#
loop_
_entity.id
_entity.type
_entity.pdbx_description
1 polymer ?
#
loop_
_entity_poly.entity_id
_entity_poly.type
_entity_poly.pdbx_seq_one_letter_code
_entity_poly.pdbx_strand_id
1 'polypeptide(L)' 'MPEDGRALEITSGISQQRYDLLCLENKHLTLEPWLFEDHEFTVNVECCHLSDLKYDDNQTLIKALKQAPITSLEWIFSKQ' A
#
# COMPACT_ATOMS: atom_id res chain seq x y z
N MET A 1 -4.25 -6.08 0.97
CA MET A 1 -3.76 -6.44 -0.38
C MET A 1 -4.97 -6.81 -1.23
N PRO A 2 -4.91 -6.77 -2.57
CA PRO A 2 -5.99 -7.33 -3.38
C PRO A 2 -6.22 -8.80 -2.98
N GLU A 3 -7.47 -9.16 -2.76
CA GLU A 3 -7.88 -10.50 -2.30
C GLU A 3 -8.87 -11.10 -3.31
N ASP A 4 -9.00 -12.42 -3.30
CA ASP A 4 -9.95 -13.19 -4.12
C ASP A 4 -9.78 -12.96 -5.64
N GLY A 5 -8.53 -12.84 -6.10
CA GLY A 5 -8.22 -12.62 -7.52
C GLY A 5 -8.63 -11.25 -8.04
N ARG A 6 -8.95 -10.30 -7.16
CA ARG A 6 -9.22 -8.91 -7.56
C ARG A 6 -7.94 -8.20 -7.97
N ALA A 7 -8.07 -7.28 -8.93
CA ALA A 7 -7.04 -6.31 -9.28
C ALA A 7 -7.42 -4.92 -8.74
N LEU A 8 -6.42 -4.14 -8.32
CA LEU A 8 -6.59 -2.73 -7.99
C LEU A 8 -6.01 -1.88 -9.12
N GLU A 9 -6.87 -1.13 -9.80
CA GLU A 9 -6.45 -0.19 -10.83
C GLU A 9 -5.66 0.97 -10.21
N ILE A 10 -4.45 1.21 -10.71
CA ILE A 10 -3.66 2.39 -10.39
C ILE A 10 -4.06 3.48 -11.37
N THR A 11 -4.59 4.58 -10.85
CA THR A 11 -5.02 5.69 -11.67
C THR A 11 -3.86 6.20 -12.52
N SER A 12 -4.12 6.34 -13.81
CA SER A 12 -3.12 6.69 -14.82
C SER A 12 -2.49 8.07 -14.56
N GLY A 13 -3.19 8.97 -13.85
CA GLY A 13 -2.70 10.32 -13.57
C GLY A 13 -2.21 11.00 -14.86
N ILE A 14 -0.94 11.40 -14.88
CA ILE A 14 -0.27 12.12 -15.98
C ILE A 14 0.25 11.17 -17.08
N SER A 15 0.43 9.89 -16.75
CA SER A 15 0.86 8.85 -17.68
C SER A 15 -0.38 8.21 -18.26
N GLN A 16 -0.68 8.35 -19.56
CA GLN A 16 -1.85 7.70 -20.18
C GLN A 16 -1.84 6.16 -20.13
N GLN A 17 -0.84 5.55 -19.48
CA GLN A 17 -0.72 4.12 -19.27
C GLN A 17 -1.47 3.67 -18.01
N ARG A 18 -2.36 2.70 -18.18
CA ARG A 18 -3.02 1.96 -17.08
C ARG A 18 -2.06 0.92 -16.50
N TYR A 19 -2.11 0.78 -15.18
CA TYR A 19 -1.47 -0.31 -14.45
C TYR A 19 -2.49 -0.95 -13.50
N ASP A 20 -2.46 -2.26 -13.39
CA ASP A 20 -3.28 -3.02 -12.44
C ASP A 20 -2.37 -3.73 -11.42
N LEU A 21 -2.68 -3.60 -10.12
CA LEU A 21 -2.00 -4.28 -9.02
C LEU A 21 -2.73 -5.57 -8.67
N LEU A 22 -2.01 -6.69 -8.72
CA LEU A 22 -2.52 -8.02 -8.42
C LEU A 22 -1.77 -8.66 -7.26
N CYS A 23 -2.39 -9.66 -6.64
CA CYS A 23 -1.76 -10.53 -5.64
C CYS A 23 -1.60 -11.93 -6.24
N LEU A 24 -0.36 -12.42 -6.27
CA LEU A 24 0.00 -13.75 -6.76
C LEU A 24 -0.33 -14.83 -5.72
N GLU A 25 -0.32 -16.11 -6.13
CA GLU A 25 -0.60 -17.24 -5.24
C GLU A 25 0.36 -17.34 -4.05
N ASN A 26 1.63 -16.92 -4.24
CA ASN A 26 2.65 -16.84 -3.20
C ASN A 26 2.51 -15.61 -2.28
N LYS A 27 1.43 -14.82 -2.44
CA LYS A 27 1.16 -13.55 -1.75
C LYS A 27 2.09 -12.39 -2.09
N HIS A 28 2.94 -12.53 -3.11
CA HIS A 28 3.66 -11.39 -3.67
C HIS A 28 2.70 -10.51 -4.46
N LEU A 29 3.04 -9.23 -4.58
CA LEU A 29 2.34 -8.30 -5.44
C LEU A 29 2.97 -8.26 -6.82
N THR A 30 2.17 -8.03 -7.84
CA THR A 30 2.66 -7.77 -9.20
C THR A 30 1.90 -6.63 -9.86
N LEU A 31 2.52 -6.01 -10.86
CA LEU A 31 1.91 -4.98 -11.68
C LEU A 31 1.77 -5.47 -13.11
N GLU A 32 0.65 -5.12 -13.72
CA GLU A 32 0.38 -5.39 -15.13
C GLU A 32 0.15 -4.07 -15.90
N PRO A 33 1.05 -3.70 -16.83
CA PRO A 33 2.33 -4.36 -17.15
C PRO A 33 3.41 -4.12 -16.07
N TRP A 34 4.37 -5.06 -15.96
CA TRP A 34 5.53 -4.91 -15.08
C TRP A 34 6.43 -3.77 -15.59
N LEU A 35 6.72 -2.79 -14.72
CA LEU A 35 7.46 -1.57 -15.07
C LEU A 35 8.81 -1.41 -14.37
N PHE A 36 9.25 -2.42 -13.61
CA PHE A 36 10.51 -2.37 -12.89
C PHE A 36 11.58 -3.16 -13.63
N GLU A 37 12.82 -2.68 -13.55
CA GLU A 37 13.98 -3.38 -14.09
C GLU A 37 14.27 -4.67 -13.30
N ASP A 38 14.14 -4.59 -11.98
CA ASP A 38 14.32 -5.73 -11.09
C ASP A 38 13.17 -6.75 -11.23
N HIS A 39 13.52 -8.02 -11.05
CA HIS A 39 12.55 -9.11 -11.05
C HIS A 39 11.74 -9.19 -9.74
N GLU A 40 12.35 -8.77 -8.64
CA GLU A 40 11.75 -8.83 -7.31
C GLU A 40 12.37 -7.74 -6.43
N PHE A 41 11.54 -7.11 -5.59
CA PHE A 41 11.99 -6.17 -4.58
C PHE A 41 11.02 -6.14 -3.39
N THR A 42 11.49 -5.64 -2.26
CA THR A 42 10.69 -5.48 -1.04
C THR A 42 10.40 -4.00 -0.79
N VAL A 43 9.12 -3.68 -0.54
CA VAL A 43 8.66 -2.37 -0.11
C VAL A 43 8.27 -2.45 1.36
N ASN A 44 8.91 -1.63 2.17
CA ASN A 44 8.58 -1.46 3.58
C ASN A 44 7.79 -0.16 3.78
N VAL A 45 6.65 -0.25 4.44
CA VAL A 45 5.77 0.89 4.73
C VAL A 45 5.60 1.01 6.24
N GLU A 46 5.97 2.15 6.79
CA GLU A 46 5.63 2.49 8.17
C GLU A 46 4.26 3.17 8.19
N CYS A 47 3.37 2.67 9.03
CA CYS A 47 2.05 3.23 9.23
C CYS A 47 1.74 3.43 10.71
N CYS A 48 0.83 4.36 10.97
CA CYS A 48 0.34 4.66 12.30
C CYS A 48 -1.19 4.67 12.24
N HIS A 49 -1.82 3.80 13.02
CA HIS A 49 -3.28 3.65 13.03
C HIS A 49 -3.87 4.42 14.20
N LEU A 50 -4.77 5.35 13.89
CA LEU A 50 -5.58 6.04 14.89
C LEU A 50 -6.87 5.25 15.17
N SER A 51 -7.26 5.21 16.44
CA SER A 51 -8.43 4.46 16.91
C SER A 51 -9.75 5.12 16.54
N ASP A 52 -9.75 6.45 16.49
CA ASP A 52 -10.95 7.26 16.34
C ASP A 52 -11.01 7.88 14.95
N LEU A 53 -12.23 7.89 14.38
CA LEU A 53 -12.47 8.49 13.07
C LEU A 53 -12.48 10.02 13.11
N LYS A 54 -12.82 10.60 14.26
CA LYS A 54 -12.96 12.04 14.47
C LYS A 54 -12.42 12.43 15.84
N TYR A 55 -11.83 13.62 15.90
CA TYR A 55 -11.37 14.27 17.12
C TYR A 55 -12.09 15.60 17.30
N ASP A 56 -12.38 15.97 18.55
CA ASP A 56 -13.11 17.19 18.87
C ASP A 56 -12.28 18.46 18.60
N ASP A 57 -10.97 18.36 18.76
CA ASP A 57 -10.03 19.43 18.49
C ASP A 57 -8.67 18.93 17.98
N ASN A 58 -7.86 19.88 17.50
CA ASN A 58 -6.54 19.61 16.95
C ASN A 58 -5.53 19.13 18.01
N GLN A 59 -5.65 19.56 19.28
CA GLN A 59 -4.72 19.14 20.32
C GLN A 59 -4.87 17.64 20.62
N THR A 60 -6.11 17.17 20.64
CA THR A 60 -6.46 15.77 20.87
C THR A 60 -5.99 14.90 19.70
N LEU A 61 -6.19 15.35 18.45
CA LEU A 61 -5.65 14.68 17.27
C LEU A 61 -4.12 14.57 17.31
N ILE A 62 -3.42 15.68 17.61
CA ILE A 62 -1.94 15.68 17.71
C ILE A 62 -1.46 14.71 18.78
N LYS A 63 -2.13 14.67 19.94
CA LYS A 63 -1.79 13.74 21.00
C LYS A 63 -1.99 12.28 20.55
N ALA A 64 -3.08 11.98 19.87
CA ALA A 64 -3.36 10.64 19.33
C ALA A 64 -2.28 10.21 18.32
N LEU A 65 -1.92 11.09 17.37
CA LEU A 65 -0.85 10.83 16.38
C LEU A 65 0.51 10.53 17.03
N LYS A 66 0.87 11.26 18.10
CA LYS A 66 2.14 11.05 18.80
C LYS A 66 2.17 9.78 19.64
N GLN A 67 1.02 9.32 20.12
CA GLN A 67 0.91 8.17 21.01
C GLN A 67 0.66 6.87 20.27
N ALA A 68 0.05 6.95 19.08
CA ALA A 68 -0.26 5.77 18.30
C ALA A 68 1.04 5.06 17.85
N PRO A 69 1.09 3.72 18.01
CA PRO A 69 2.28 2.95 17.71
C PRO A 69 2.57 2.97 16.20
N ILE A 70 3.85 3.08 15.86
CA ILE A 70 4.32 2.87 14.50
C ILE A 70 4.39 1.37 14.25
N THR A 71 3.79 0.92 13.18
CA THR A 71 3.84 -0.47 12.69
C THR A 71 4.46 -0.49 11.31
N SER A 72 5.27 -1.51 11.03
CA SER A 72 5.84 -1.72 9.69
C SER A 72 5.07 -2.80 8.95
N LEU A 73 4.74 -2.52 7.69
CA LEU A 73 4.20 -3.47 6.73
C LEU A 73 5.29 -3.77 5.70
N GLU A 74 5.44 -5.04 5.36
CA GLU A 74 6.39 -5.50 4.35
C GLU A 74 5.60 -6.11 3.18
N TRP A 75 5.88 -5.65 1.97
CA TRP A 75 5.31 -6.17 0.73
C TRP A 75 6.42 -6.58 -0.22
N ILE A 76 6.35 -7.81 -0.73
CA ILE A 76 7.27 -8.29 -1.76
C ILE A 76 6.57 -8.11 -3.10
N PHE A 77 7.22 -7.41 -4.01
CA PHE A 77 6.79 -7.27 -5.40
C PHE A 77 7.64 -8.18 -6.27
N SER A 78 7.02 -8.96 -7.15
CA SER A 78 7.73 -9.79 -8.12
C SER A 78 7.06 -9.78 -9.48
N LYS A 79 7.86 -9.87 -10.53
CA LYS A 79 7.36 -10.11 -11.89
C LYS A 79 6.62 -11.46 -11.93
N GLN A 80 5.50 -11.50 -12.65
CA GLN A 80 4.72 -12.73 -12.87
C GLN A 80 5.54 -13.80 -13.61
#